data_AF-A0A917DHN3-F1
#
_entry.id   AF-A0A917DHN3-F1
#
_cell.length_a   1.000
_cell.length_b   1.000
_cell.length_c   1.000
_cell.angle_alpha   90.00
_cell.angle_beta   90.00
_cell.angle_gamma   90.00
#
_symmetry.space_group_name_H-M   'P 1'
#
loop_
_entity.id
_entity.type
_entity.pdbx_description
1 polymer ?
#
loop_
_entity_poly.entity_id
_entity_poly.type
_entity_poly.pdbx_seq_one_letter_code
_entity_poly.pdbx_strand_id
1 'polypeptide(L)'
;MTRRQTVPASRPKPNGFSLVELMVVLFVIALMAGAAVLAMPSGAGDLRREAEKFAARTIAARNEAISTSASVSAVVGPAGYYFERRVDGRWTPLDGKSLTATDWDKDTRAAIAGQGDNAPANRRVIFDPLGLASEDLRVTLSHDGNAMVVIVRRNGEVAVSGT
;
A
#
# COMPACT_ATOMS: atom_id res chain seq x y z
N MET A 1 -62.42 64.31 -25.17
CA MET A 1 -61.26 63.75 -25.90
C MET A 1 -60.21 63.35 -24.87
N THR A 2 -60.07 62.05 -24.59
CA THR A 2 -59.25 61.52 -23.47
C THR A 2 -58.00 60.86 -24.04
N ARG A 3 -56.83 61.47 -23.82
CA ARG A 3 -55.54 61.00 -24.31
C ARG A 3 -55.06 59.82 -23.45
N ARG A 4 -55.12 58.59 -23.98
CA ARG A 4 -54.47 57.42 -23.35
C ARG A 4 -52.96 57.60 -23.39
N GLN A 5 -52.33 57.72 -22.23
CA GLN A 5 -50.88 57.61 -22.09
C GLN A 5 -50.52 56.13 -22.01
N THR A 6 -49.77 55.65 -23.00
CA THR A 6 -49.14 54.33 -22.98
C THR A 6 -47.90 54.38 -22.10
N VAL A 7 -47.93 53.67 -20.96
CA VAL A 7 -46.77 53.49 -20.09
C VAL A 7 -45.77 52.56 -20.80
N PRO A 8 -44.50 52.94 -20.98
CA PRO A 8 -43.52 52.06 -21.62
C PRO A 8 -43.22 50.87 -20.70
N ALA A 9 -43.27 49.66 -21.25
CA ALA A 9 -42.84 48.45 -20.56
C ALA A 9 -41.32 48.49 -20.34
N SER A 10 -40.88 48.49 -19.08
CA SER A 10 -39.47 48.42 -18.72
C SER A 10 -38.90 47.07 -19.15
N ARG A 11 -37.98 47.07 -20.12
CA ARG A 11 -37.22 45.87 -20.47
C ARG A 11 -36.28 45.54 -19.31
N PRO A 12 -36.29 44.30 -18.77
CA PRO A 12 -35.33 43.91 -17.75
C PRO A 12 -33.92 44.09 -18.32
N LYS A 13 -33.06 44.78 -17.56
CA LYS A 13 -31.66 44.98 -17.94
C LYS A 13 -30.99 43.61 -18.01
N PRO A 14 -30.23 43.31 -19.08
CA PRO A 14 -29.40 42.11 -19.09
C PRO A 14 -28.37 42.25 -17.95
N ASN A 15 -28.41 41.32 -17.00
CA ASN A 15 -27.39 41.21 -15.96
C ASN A 15 -26.12 40.67 -16.62
N GLY A 16 -25.23 41.58 -17.02
CA GLY A 16 -23.92 41.25 -17.55
C GLY A 16 -22.95 40.88 -16.44
N PHE A 17 -22.21 39.79 -16.64
CA PHE A 17 -21.17 39.33 -15.74
C PHE A 17 -20.02 40.34 -15.67
N SER A 18 -19.59 40.73 -14.46
CA SER A 18 -18.50 41.69 -14.29
C SER A 18 -17.14 41.05 -14.57
N LEU A 19 -16.19 41.83 -15.08
CA LEU A 19 -14.78 41.40 -15.20
C LEU A 19 -14.23 40.94 -13.83
N VAL A 20 -14.60 41.66 -12.77
CA VAL A 20 -14.20 41.32 -11.40
C VAL A 20 -14.81 39.99 -10.97
N GLU A 21 -16.04 39.69 -11.38
CA GLU A 21 -16.72 38.43 -11.08
C GLU A 21 -15.98 37.25 -11.72
N LEU A 22 -15.51 37.41 -12.95
CA LEU A 22 -14.69 36.42 -13.63
C LEU A 22 -13.33 36.22 -12.94
N MET A 23 -12.68 37.32 -12.52
CA MET A 23 -11.41 37.23 -11.81
C MET A 23 -11.54 36.48 -10.49
N VAL A 24 -12.60 36.74 -9.72
CA VAL A 24 -12.86 36.04 -8.45
C VAL A 24 -13.17 34.57 -8.70
N VAL A 25 -13.97 34.24 -9.71
CA VAL A 25 -14.26 32.84 -10.07
C VAL A 25 -13.00 32.10 -10.44
N LEU A 26 -12.15 32.68 -11.30
CA LEU A 26 -10.88 32.06 -11.68
C LEU A 26 -9.93 31.92 -10.48
N PHE A 27 -9.89 32.91 -9.59
CA PHE A 27 -9.10 32.84 -8.37
C PHE A 27 -9.57 31.71 -7.44
N VAL A 28 -10.88 31.57 -7.22
CA VAL A 28 -11.44 30.49 -6.41
C VAL A 28 -11.19 29.13 -7.05
N ILE A 29 -11.36 28.99 -8.38
CA ILE A 29 -11.04 27.75 -9.10
C ILE A 29 -9.55 27.42 -8.94
N ALA A 30 -8.65 28.39 -9.06
CA ALA A 30 -7.21 28.17 -8.89
C ALA A 30 -6.86 27.74 -7.46
N LEU A 31 -7.46 28.39 -6.44
CA LEU A 31 -7.29 27.98 -5.04
C LEU A 31 -7.81 26.57 -4.78
N MET A 32 -9.01 26.25 -5.28
CA MET A 32 -9.62 24.93 -5.15
C MET A 32 -8.78 23.86 -5.85
N ALA A 33 -8.28 24.15 -7.05
CA ALA A 33 -7.39 23.25 -7.78
C ALA A 33 -6.06 23.02 -7.03
N GLY A 34 -5.46 24.07 -6.48
CA GLY A 34 -4.26 23.96 -5.64
C GLY A 34 -4.49 23.14 -4.37
N ALA A 35 -5.62 23.36 -3.68
CA ALA A 35 -6.00 22.59 -2.50
C ALA A 35 -6.30 21.12 -2.82
N ALA A 36 -6.91 20.84 -3.98
CA ALA A 36 -7.25 19.48 -4.39
C ALA A 36 -5.99 18.59 -4.59
N VAL A 37 -4.90 19.15 -5.14
CA VAL A 37 -3.63 18.42 -5.28
C VAL A 37 -3.04 18.05 -3.92
N LEU A 38 -3.11 18.96 -2.94
CA LEU A 38 -2.64 18.71 -1.57
C LEU A 38 -3.51 17.72 -0.79
N ALA A 39 -4.79 17.58 -1.17
CA ALA A 39 -5.73 16.66 -0.54
C ALA A 39 -5.63 15.22 -1.08
N MET A 40 -4.84 14.96 -2.13
CA MET A 40 -4.62 13.60 -2.62
C MET A 40 -3.86 12.78 -1.58
N PRO A 41 -4.38 11.61 -1.16
CA PRO A 41 -3.67 10.72 -0.26
C PRO A 41 -2.34 10.28 -0.90
N SER A 42 -1.23 10.42 -0.17
CA SER A 42 0.00 9.77 -0.57
C SER A 42 -0.11 8.27 -0.24
N GLY A 43 0.14 7.39 -1.22
CA GLY A 43 0.14 5.93 -1.04
C GLY A 43 1.12 5.42 0.04
N ALA A 44 1.94 6.31 0.61
CA ALA A 44 2.84 6.07 1.74
C ALA A 44 2.16 5.45 2.97
N GLY A 45 0.93 5.87 3.28
CA GLY A 45 0.18 5.36 4.44
C GLY A 45 -0.23 3.89 4.25
N ASP A 46 -0.68 3.55 3.05
CA ASP A 46 -1.06 2.19 2.68
C ASP A 46 0.15 1.27 2.58
N LEU A 47 1.22 1.73 1.92
CA LEU A 47 2.46 0.97 1.77
C LEU A 47 3.09 0.60 3.12
N ARG A 48 3.08 1.51 4.09
CA ARG A 48 3.57 1.23 5.44
C ARG A 48 2.73 0.18 6.16
N ARG A 49 1.39 0.31 6.10
CA ARG A 49 0.48 -0.69 6.69
C ARG A 49 0.69 -2.07 6.06
N GLU A 50 0.91 -2.11 4.76
CA GLU A 50 1.18 -3.35 4.04
C GLU A 50 2.52 -3.99 4.46
N ALA A 51 3.58 -3.20 4.58
CA ALA A 51 4.87 -3.64 5.09
C ALA A 51 4.77 -4.16 6.54
N GLU A 52 4.08 -3.42 7.42
CA GLU A 52 3.80 -3.81 8.80
C GLU A 52 2.99 -5.11 8.87
N LYS A 53 1.98 -5.28 8.00
CA LYS A 53 1.18 -6.51 7.92
C LYS A 53 2.02 -7.72 7.52
N PHE A 54 2.90 -7.58 6.52
CA PHE A 54 3.82 -8.64 6.12
C PHE A 54 4.80 -8.99 7.26
N ALA A 55 5.37 -7.97 7.91
CA ALA A 55 6.26 -8.17 9.05
C ALA A 55 5.56 -8.90 10.22
N ALA A 56 4.36 -8.45 10.60
CA ALA A 56 3.57 -9.07 11.68
C ALA A 56 3.24 -10.54 11.37
N ARG A 57 2.89 -10.86 10.12
CA ARG A 57 2.62 -12.24 9.70
C ARG A 57 3.87 -13.11 9.66
N THR A 58 5.01 -12.53 9.28
CA THR A 58 6.30 -13.22 9.33
C THR A 58 6.70 -13.54 10.78
N ILE A 59 6.47 -12.60 11.71
CA ILE A 59 6.64 -12.83 13.15
C ILE A 59 5.69 -13.94 13.63
N ALA A 60 4.43 -13.92 13.18
CA ALA A 60 3.47 -14.97 13.53
C ALA A 60 3.90 -16.35 13.00
N ALA A 61 4.46 -16.43 11.79
CA ALA A 61 5.03 -17.66 11.23
C ALA A 61 6.23 -18.17 12.04
N ARG A 62 7.12 -17.28 12.51
CA ARG A 62 8.20 -17.62 13.44
C ARG A 62 7.64 -18.15 14.76
N ASN A 63 6.64 -17.49 15.34
CA ASN A 63 6.02 -17.93 16.59
C ASN A 63 5.31 -19.28 16.44
N GLU A 64 4.71 -19.55 15.28
CA GLU A 64 4.15 -20.87 14.94
C GLU A 64 5.25 -21.95 14.94
N ALA A 65 6.44 -21.65 14.39
CA ALA A 65 7.55 -22.61 14.39
C ALA A 65 7.99 -23.00 15.81
N ILE A 66 8.08 -22.00 16.69
CA ILE A 66 8.40 -22.18 18.11
C ILE A 66 7.28 -22.96 18.81
N SER A 67 6.03 -22.53 18.66
CA SER A 67 4.88 -23.11 19.36
C SER A 67 4.59 -24.55 18.97
N THR A 68 4.81 -24.91 17.70
CA THR A 68 4.55 -26.26 17.19
C THR A 68 5.78 -27.15 17.19
N SER A 69 6.95 -26.60 17.54
CA SER A 69 8.25 -27.29 17.43
C SER A 69 8.50 -27.88 16.04
N ALA A 70 7.98 -27.22 15.00
CA ALA A 70 8.06 -27.65 13.60
C ALA A 70 8.58 -26.50 12.74
N SER A 71 9.38 -26.80 11.72
CA SER A 71 9.86 -25.75 10.82
C SER A 71 8.71 -25.10 10.06
N VAL A 72 8.72 -23.77 9.98
CA VAL A 72 7.77 -22.98 9.20
C VAL A 72 8.55 -22.15 8.19
N SER A 73 8.08 -22.03 6.96
CA SER A 73 8.70 -21.17 5.96
C SER A 73 7.81 -20.01 5.58
N ALA A 74 8.42 -18.83 5.44
CA ALA A 74 7.86 -17.69 4.73
C ALA A 74 8.38 -17.71 3.30
N VAL A 75 7.48 -17.80 2.33
CA VAL A 75 7.80 -17.71 0.91
C VAL A 75 7.29 -16.38 0.40
N VAL A 76 8.18 -15.56 -0.15
CA VAL A 76 7.86 -14.22 -0.65
C VAL A 76 8.30 -14.08 -2.09
N GLY A 77 7.48 -13.44 -2.91
CA GLY A 77 7.77 -13.13 -4.30
C GLY A 77 7.17 -11.79 -4.75
N PRO A 78 7.33 -11.42 -6.02
CA PRO A 78 6.82 -10.17 -6.57
C PRO A 78 5.29 -10.03 -6.52
N ALA A 79 4.54 -11.14 -6.50
CA ALA A 79 3.09 -11.14 -6.48
C ALA A 79 2.49 -11.13 -5.06
N GLY A 80 3.22 -11.66 -4.09
CA GLY A 80 2.71 -11.83 -2.72
C GLY A 80 3.60 -12.69 -1.86
N TYR A 81 3.02 -13.22 -0.79
CA TYR A 81 3.68 -14.12 0.13
C TYR A 81 2.71 -15.15 0.71
N TYR A 82 3.27 -16.27 1.16
CA TYR A 82 2.53 -17.33 1.82
C TYR A 82 3.41 -18.08 2.81
N PHE A 83 2.77 -18.91 3.64
CA PHE A 83 3.45 -19.66 4.69
C PHE A 83 3.16 -21.15 4.59
N GLU A 84 4.17 -21.95 4.89
CA GLU A 84 4.08 -23.41 4.90
C GLU A 84 4.70 -23.94 6.18
N ARG A 85 4.17 -25.04 6.72
CA ARG A 85 4.78 -25.80 7.81
C ARG A 85 5.30 -27.12 7.29
N ARG A 86 6.41 -27.57 7.86
CA ARG A 86 6.96 -28.89 7.58
C ARG A 86 6.30 -29.94 8.49
N VAL A 87 5.54 -30.84 7.90
CA VAL A 87 4.85 -31.97 8.57
C VAL A 87 5.27 -33.25 7.87
N ASP A 88 5.77 -34.24 8.62
CA ASP A 88 6.25 -35.52 8.08
C ASP A 88 7.23 -35.36 6.90
N GLY A 89 8.12 -34.38 7.01
CA GLY A 89 9.12 -34.05 6.00
C GLY A 89 8.61 -33.26 4.79
N ARG A 90 7.29 -33.06 4.65
CA ARG A 90 6.65 -32.34 3.54
C ARG A 90 6.21 -30.94 3.94
N TRP A 91 6.28 -30.01 3.01
CA TRP A 91 5.72 -28.67 3.19
C TRP A 91 4.23 -28.69 2.94
N THR A 92 3.47 -28.17 3.90
CA THR A 92 2.01 -28.06 3.86
C THR A 92 1.62 -26.61 4.09
N PRO A 93 0.74 -26.02 3.27
CA PRO A 93 0.24 -24.66 3.49
C PRO A 93 -0.33 -24.43 4.88
N LEU A 94 -0.08 -23.26 5.45
CA LEU A 94 -0.67 -22.83 6.73
C LEU A 94 -1.97 -22.05 6.46
N ASP A 95 -3.04 -22.74 6.06
CA ASP A 95 -4.30 -22.13 5.63
C ASP A 95 -5.20 -21.63 6.79
N GLY A 96 -4.62 -21.42 7.98
CA GLY A 96 -5.34 -20.87 9.13
C GLY A 96 -5.68 -19.38 8.95
N LYS A 97 -6.65 -18.86 9.73
CA LYS A 97 -7.18 -17.49 9.60
C LYS A 97 -6.12 -16.37 9.52
N SER A 98 -4.96 -16.52 10.17
CA SER A 98 -3.92 -15.48 10.27
C SER A 98 -2.75 -15.62 9.28
N LEU A 99 -2.49 -16.83 8.76
CA LEU A 99 -1.31 -17.16 7.94
C LEU A 99 -1.66 -17.59 6.52
N THR A 100 -2.80 -17.12 6.00
CA THR A 100 -3.18 -17.36 4.61
C THR A 100 -2.23 -16.70 3.61
N ALA A 101 -2.14 -17.31 2.42
CA ALA A 101 -1.51 -16.68 1.27
C ALA A 101 -2.12 -15.30 1.00
N THR A 102 -1.30 -14.33 0.62
CA THR A 102 -1.73 -12.95 0.42
C THR A 102 -0.92 -12.30 -0.68
N ASP A 103 -1.65 -11.74 -1.63
CA ASP A 103 -1.09 -10.92 -2.69
C ASP A 103 -0.77 -9.53 -2.15
N TRP A 104 0.23 -8.90 -2.75
CA TRP A 104 0.44 -7.47 -2.54
C TRP A 104 -0.72 -6.67 -3.11
N ASP A 105 -0.90 -5.44 -2.64
CA ASP A 105 -1.80 -4.49 -3.27
C ASP A 105 -1.43 -4.31 -4.75
N LYS A 106 -2.43 -4.06 -5.60
CA LYS A 106 -2.28 -3.98 -7.06
C LYS A 106 -1.25 -2.94 -7.51
N ASP A 107 -1.03 -1.91 -6.71
CA ASP A 107 -0.09 -0.82 -7.01
C ASP A 107 1.27 -0.99 -6.29
N THR A 108 1.39 -2.00 -5.41
CA THR A 108 2.60 -2.30 -4.67
C THR A 108 3.52 -3.23 -5.48
N ARG A 109 4.78 -2.83 -5.63
CA ARG A 109 5.83 -3.66 -6.20
C ARG A 109 6.78 -4.14 -5.12
N ALA A 110 6.96 -5.45 -5.03
CA ALA A 110 7.93 -6.07 -4.14
C ALA A 110 9.20 -6.50 -4.89
N ALA A 111 10.36 -6.04 -4.41
CA ALA A 111 11.67 -6.45 -4.89
C ALA A 111 12.42 -7.18 -3.78
N ILE A 112 12.91 -8.39 -4.05
CA ILE A 112 13.65 -9.20 -3.09
C ILE A 112 15.15 -9.06 -3.36
N ALA A 113 15.94 -8.76 -2.33
CA ALA A 113 17.40 -8.66 -2.47
C ALA A 113 18.00 -10.01 -2.91
N GLY A 114 18.98 -9.95 -3.81
CA GLY A 114 19.61 -11.15 -4.36
C GLY A 114 18.75 -11.88 -5.42
N GLN A 115 17.66 -11.26 -5.89
CA GLN A 115 16.95 -11.69 -7.08
C GLN A 115 17.70 -11.20 -8.32
N GLY A 116 18.58 -12.04 -8.86
CA GLY A 116 19.21 -11.84 -10.18
C GLY A 116 18.42 -12.53 -11.29
N ASP A 117 18.84 -12.35 -12.54
CA ASP A 117 18.13 -12.85 -13.74
C ASP A 117 17.85 -14.36 -13.74
N ASN A 118 18.62 -15.15 -12.98
CA ASN A 118 18.49 -16.60 -12.85
C ASN A 118 17.99 -17.07 -11.47
N ALA A 119 17.62 -16.16 -10.57
CA ALA A 119 17.11 -16.52 -9.25
C ALA A 119 15.63 -16.94 -9.35
N PRO A 120 15.17 -17.91 -8.54
CA PRO A 120 13.74 -18.21 -8.46
C PRO A 120 12.97 -16.95 -8.08
N ALA A 121 11.82 -16.74 -8.73
CA ALA A 121 10.98 -15.57 -8.51
C ALA A 121 10.57 -15.41 -7.04
N ASN A 122 10.47 -16.53 -6.32
CA ASN A 122 10.13 -16.55 -4.91
C ASN A 122 11.35 -16.93 -4.07
N ARG A 123 11.51 -16.23 -2.93
CA ARG A 123 12.51 -16.52 -1.91
C ARG A 123 11.85 -17.20 -0.72
N ARG A 124 12.47 -18.26 -0.22
CA ARG A 124 11.97 -19.04 0.93
C ARG A 124 12.92 -18.88 2.11
N VAL A 125 12.41 -18.31 3.20
CA VAL A 125 13.09 -18.29 4.50
C VAL A 125 12.46 -19.31 5.41
N ILE A 126 13.26 -20.17 6.02
CA ILE A 126 12.80 -21.19 6.97
C ILE A 126 13.10 -20.71 8.39
N PHE A 127 12.08 -20.67 9.22
CA PHE A 127 12.20 -20.56 10.67
C PHE A 127 12.29 -21.96 11.28
N ASP A 128 13.32 -22.19 12.08
CA ASP A 128 13.46 -23.41 12.87
C ASP A 128 12.66 -23.33 14.19
N PRO A 129 12.56 -24.44 14.96
CA PRO A 129 11.85 -24.44 16.25
C PRO A 129 12.42 -23.49 17.31
N LEU A 130 13.63 -22.95 17.13
CA LEU A 130 14.22 -21.94 18.02
C LEU A 130 13.88 -20.51 17.56
N GLY A 131 13.19 -20.38 16.43
CA GLY A 131 12.82 -19.11 15.82
C GLY A 131 13.98 -18.45 15.07
N LEU A 132 15.05 -19.18 14.75
CA LEU A 132 16.13 -18.68 13.90
C LEU A 132 15.73 -18.82 12.43
N ALA A 133 16.13 -17.85 11.62
CA ALA A 133 15.89 -17.87 10.18
C ALA A 133 17.08 -18.48 9.43
N SER A 134 16.80 -19.23 8.37
CA SER A 134 17.82 -19.90 7.54
C SER A 134 18.76 -18.94 6.81
N GLU A 135 18.26 -17.75 6.45
CA GLU A 135 19.00 -16.71 5.76
C GLU A 135 18.43 -15.32 6.08
N ASP A 136 19.21 -14.29 5.79
CA ASP A 136 18.71 -12.91 5.82
C ASP A 136 17.82 -12.68 4.59
N LEU A 137 16.69 -12.03 4.79
CA LEU A 137 15.78 -11.62 3.74
C LEU A 137 15.56 -10.12 3.81
N ARG A 138 15.70 -9.44 2.68
CA ARG A 138 15.37 -8.03 2.52
C ARG A 138 14.37 -7.89 1.38
N VAL A 139 13.19 -7.38 1.69
CA VAL A 139 12.12 -7.10 0.74
C VAL A 139 11.89 -5.60 0.72
N THR A 140 12.02 -5.00 -0.46
CA THR A 140 11.67 -3.59 -0.69
C THR A 140 10.30 -3.54 -1.33
N LEU A 141 9.33 -2.94 -0.64
CA LEU A 141 8.00 -2.63 -1.16
C LEU A 141 8.01 -1.18 -1.66
N SER A 142 7.43 -0.93 -2.83
CA SER A 142 7.37 0.40 -3.43
C SER A 142 6.01 0.69 -4.08
N HIS A 143 5.53 1.92 -3.89
CA HIS A 143 4.25 2.42 -4.42
C HIS A 143 4.29 3.96 -4.47
N ASP A 144 3.96 4.55 -5.62
CA ASP A 144 3.85 6.00 -5.82
C ASP A 144 5.09 6.80 -5.36
N GLY A 145 6.28 6.28 -5.69
CA GLY A 145 7.56 6.90 -5.31
C GLY A 145 7.95 6.73 -3.83
N ASN A 146 7.10 6.11 -3.01
CA ASN A 146 7.43 5.73 -1.65
C ASN A 146 8.04 4.33 -1.62
N ALA A 147 8.93 4.07 -0.67
CA ALA A 147 9.47 2.75 -0.42
C ALA A 147 9.52 2.42 1.07
N MET A 148 9.27 1.14 1.37
CA MET A 148 9.37 0.53 2.68
C MET A 148 10.21 -0.73 2.55
N VAL A 149 11.03 -1.01 3.55
CA VAL A 149 11.89 -2.18 3.58
C VAL A 149 11.51 -3.05 4.77
N VAL A 150 11.28 -4.33 4.50
CA VAL A 150 11.14 -5.37 5.52
C VAL A 150 12.39 -6.24 5.53
N ILE A 151 13.02 -6.36 6.70
CA ILE A 151 14.22 -7.15 6.91
C ILE A 151 13.89 -8.28 7.88
N VAL A 152 14.20 -9.51 7.49
CA VAL A 152 14.25 -10.68 8.38
C VAL A 152 15.72 -11.04 8.54
N ARG A 153 16.21 -11.10 9.78
CA ARG A 153 17.58 -11.49 10.08
C ARG A 153 17.64 -12.96 10.48
N ARG A 154 18.81 -13.58 10.33
CA ARG A 154 19.10 -14.96 10.79
C ARG A 154 18.76 -15.25 12.25
N ASN A 155 18.79 -14.24 13.13
CA ASN A 155 18.37 -14.38 14.52
C ASN A 155 16.84 -14.42 14.72
N GLY A 156 16.05 -14.32 13.65
CA GLY A 156 14.60 -14.31 13.68
C GLY A 156 13.96 -12.93 13.91
N GLU A 157 14.77 -11.86 14.02
CA GLU A 157 14.26 -10.51 14.11
C GLU A 157 13.62 -10.08 12.79
N VAL A 158 12.47 -9.43 12.87
CA VAL A 158 11.77 -8.84 11.72
C VAL A 158 11.60 -7.35 11.99
N ALA A 159 12.10 -6.52 11.09
CA ALA A 159 12.06 -5.06 11.21
C ALA A 159 11.50 -4.41 9.94
N VAL A 160 10.79 -3.30 10.12
CA VAL A 160 10.28 -2.45 9.04
C VAL A 160 10.98 -1.09 9.11
N SER A 161 11.38 -0.55 7.96
CA SER A 161 12.02 0.77 7.88
C SER A 161 11.58 1.50 6.61
N GLY A 162 11.28 2.80 6.72
CA GLY A 162 11.10 3.66 5.55
C GLY A 162 12.45 4.11 4.98
N THR A 163 12.49 4.40 3.69
CA THR A 163 13.62 5.10 3.03
C THR A 163 13.43 6.60 3.04
#